data_AF-A0A967EM28-F1
#
_entry.id   AF-A0A967EM28-F1
#
_cell.length_a   1.000
_cell.length_b   1.000
_cell.length_c   1.000
_cell.angle_alpha   90.00
_cell.angle_beta   90.00
_cell.angle_gamma   90.00
#
_symmetry.space_group_name_H-M   'P 1'
#
loop_
_entity.id
_entity.type
_entity.pdbx_description
1 polymer ?
#
loop_
_entity_poly.entity_id
_entity_poly.type
_entity_poly.pdbx_seq_one_letter_code
_entity_poly.pdbx_strand_id
1 'polypeptide(L)'
;PSTMNLIDYQKQWMNSEGKQINRIYRIKKAINKLTDKDLNRIIDKVNKLPKDKHSISRIFRACVPLKPSLLIDAAKVFVGY
;
A
#
# COMPACT_ATOMS: atom_id res chain seq x y z
N PRO A 1 13.22 36.56 7.89
CA PRO A 1 11.97 35.81 8.17
C PRO A 1 11.40 35.23 6.88
N SER A 2 11.42 33.91 6.73
CA SER A 2 10.94 33.21 5.53
C SER A 2 9.43 33.39 5.37
N THR A 3 9.02 34.21 4.40
CA THR A 3 7.61 34.43 4.01
C THR A 3 7.11 33.26 3.16
N MET A 4 7.13 32.05 3.72
CA MET A 4 6.58 30.90 3.01
C MET A 4 5.06 30.96 3.11
N ASN A 5 4.39 31.20 1.98
CA ASN A 5 2.94 31.21 1.95
C ASN A 5 2.40 29.78 2.18
N LEU A 6 1.15 29.68 2.62
CA LEU A 6 0.52 28.39 2.94
C LEU A 6 0.47 27.43 1.74
N ILE A 7 0.45 27.96 0.51
CA ILE A 7 0.43 27.17 -0.73
C ILE A 7 1.79 26.47 -0.93
N ASP A 8 2.89 27.18 -0.72
CA ASP A 8 4.23 26.62 -0.87
C ASP A 8 4.55 25.62 0.25
N TYR A 9 4.05 25.87 1.46
CA TYR A 9 4.07 24.89 2.54
C TYR A 9 3.29 23.62 2.19
N GLN A 10 2.06 23.77 1.72
CA GLN A 10 1.25 22.63 1.29
C GLN A 10 1.96 21.83 0.19
N LYS A 11 2.56 22.49 -0.81
CA LYS A 11 3.31 21.80 -1.87
C LYS A 11 4.49 21.02 -1.33
N GLN A 12 5.30 21.62 -0.45
CA GLN A 12 6.47 20.94 0.12
C GLN A 12 6.07 19.77 1.01
N TRP A 13 5.03 19.93 1.82
CA TRP A 13 4.47 18.87 2.65
C TRP A 13 3.89 17.72 1.80
N MET A 14 3.13 18.05 0.75
CA MET A 14 2.60 17.05 -0.18
C MET A 14 3.69 16.30 -0.93
N ASN A 15 4.78 17.00 -1.28
CA ASN A 15 5.92 16.42 -1.98
C ASN A 15 6.81 15.52 -1.11
N SER A 16 6.72 15.66 0.21
CA SER A 16 7.40 14.82 1.20
C SER A 16 6.40 13.86 1.86
N GLU A 17 5.86 14.21 3.02
CA GLU A 17 5.00 13.38 3.86
C GLU A 17 3.70 12.98 3.17
N GLY A 18 3.10 13.89 2.39
CA GLY A 18 1.84 13.63 1.71
C GLY A 18 1.92 12.45 0.71
N LYS A 19 3.07 12.22 0.07
CA LYS A 19 3.29 11.04 -0.78
C LYS A 19 3.27 9.75 0.03
N GLN A 20 3.96 9.73 1.18
CA GLN A 20 4.01 8.56 2.05
C GLN A 20 2.62 8.25 2.65
N ILE A 21 1.93 9.27 3.15
CA ILE A 21 0.58 9.12 3.72
C ILE A 21 -0.40 8.63 2.66
N ASN A 22 -0.38 9.21 1.45
CA ASN A 22 -1.22 8.73 0.34
C ASN A 22 -0.92 7.27 -0.02
N ARG A 23 0.35 6.88 0.00
CA ARG A 23 0.78 5.50 -0.22
C ARG A 23 0.14 4.55 0.80
N ILE A 24 0.26 4.87 2.09
CA ILE A 24 -0.30 4.09 3.20
C ILE A 24 -1.84 4.07 3.12
N TYR A 25 -2.47 5.20 2.82
CA TYR A 25 -3.92 5.32 2.68
C TYR A 25 -4.47 4.41 1.57
N ARG A 26 -3.82 4.38 0.41
CA ARG A 26 -4.19 3.48 -0.70
C ARG A 26 -4.03 2.01 -0.31
N ILE A 27 -2.96 1.65 0.44
CA ILE A 27 -2.77 0.29 0.98
C ILE A 27 -3.90 -0.08 1.95
N LYS A 28 -4.22 0.80 2.91
CA LYS A 28 -5.35 0.62 3.85
C LYS A 28 -6.66 0.37 3.09
N LYS A 29 -6.95 1.19 2.08
CA LYS A 29 -8.18 1.07 1.27
C LYS A 29 -8.23 -0.27 0.51
N ALA A 30 -7.09 -0.76 0.03
CA ALA A 30 -7.03 -2.07 -0.61
C ALA A 30 -7.24 -3.21 0.40
N ILE A 31 -6.60 -3.15 1.58
CA ILE A 31 -6.77 -4.16 2.64
C ILE A 31 -8.23 -4.23 3.11
N ASN A 32 -8.90 -3.09 3.29
CA ASN A 32 -10.31 -3.06 3.71
C ASN A 32 -11.28 -3.67 2.69
N LYS A 33 -10.86 -3.92 1.44
CA LYS A 33 -11.66 -4.62 0.42
C LYS A 33 -11.45 -6.14 0.44
N LEU A 34 -10.57 -6.66 1.28
CA LEU A 34 -10.34 -8.10 1.44
C LEU A 34 -11.42 -8.69 2.36
N THR A 35 -11.93 -9.85 1.97
CA THR A 35 -12.82 -10.66 2.82
C THR A 35 -12.00 -11.59 3.70
N ASP A 36 -12.60 -12.16 4.75
CA ASP A 36 -11.93 -13.16 5.60
C ASP A 36 -11.42 -14.36 4.79
N LYS A 37 -12.15 -14.78 3.76
CA LYS A 37 -11.71 -15.84 2.84
C LYS A 37 -10.46 -15.45 2.06
N ASP A 38 -10.36 -14.18 1.65
CA ASP A 38 -9.16 -13.66 0.99
C ASP A 38 -7.98 -13.68 1.98
N LEU A 39 -8.17 -13.18 3.21
CA LEU A 39 -7.16 -13.15 4.26
C LEU A 39 -6.65 -14.56 4.60
N ASN A 40 -7.54 -15.53 4.81
CA ASN A 40 -7.16 -16.92 5.09
C ASN A 40 -6.30 -17.51 3.97
N ARG A 41 -6.69 -17.33 2.71
CA ARG A 41 -5.90 -17.79 1.55
C ARG A 41 -4.53 -17.11 1.46
N ILE A 42 -4.41 -15.85 1.89
CA ILE A 42 -3.14 -15.14 1.92
C ILE A 42 -2.24 -15.77 2.97
N ILE A 43 -2.76 -16.01 4.17
CA ILE A 43 -2.02 -16.63 5.27
C ILE A 43 -1.55 -18.04 4.88
N ASP A 44 -2.38 -18.84 4.20
CA ASP A 44 -1.98 -20.17 3.70
C ASP A 44 -0.77 -20.11 2.75
N LYS A 45 -0.64 -19.05 1.96
CA LYS A 45 0.52 -18.83 1.08
C LYS A 45 1.72 -18.28 1.83
N VAL A 46 1.49 -17.39 2.80
CA VAL A 46 2.55 -16.73 3.58
C VAL A 46 3.19 -17.71 4.56
N ASN A 47 2.43 -18.61 5.19
CA ASN A 47 2.96 -19.65 6.06
C ASN A 47 3.93 -20.61 5.35
N LYS A 48 3.86 -20.69 4.01
CA LYS A 48 4.80 -21.47 3.18
C LYS A 48 6.09 -20.70 2.86
N LEU A 49 6.17 -19.42 3.21
CA LEU A 49 7.37 -18.61 3.03
C LEU A 49 8.28 -18.71 4.26
N PRO A 50 9.61 -18.72 4.08
CA PRO A 50 10.56 -18.56 5.17
C PRO A 50 10.29 -17.27 5.96
N LYS A 51 10.38 -17.32 7.30
CA LYS A 51 10.06 -16.18 8.19
C LYS A 51 10.89 -14.92 7.90
N ASP A 52 12.12 -15.09 7.43
CA ASP A 52 13.03 -14.03 6.97
C ASP A 52 12.51 -13.28 5.72
N LYS A 53 11.47 -13.80 5.06
CA LYS A 53 10.88 -13.21 3.85
C LYS A 53 9.49 -12.62 4.08
N HIS A 54 9.05 -12.52 5.33
CA HIS A 54 7.78 -11.89 5.68
C HIS A 54 7.89 -10.37 5.51
N SER A 55 7.43 -9.87 4.37
CA SER A 55 7.26 -8.44 4.13
C SER A 55 5.86 -8.15 3.61
N ILE A 56 5.34 -6.96 3.91
CA ILE A 56 4.05 -6.49 3.38
C ILE A 56 4.00 -6.63 1.87
N SER A 57 5.10 -6.31 1.15
CA SER A 57 5.16 -6.43 -0.30
C SER A 57 5.07 -7.87 -0.81
N ARG A 58 5.65 -8.83 -0.09
CA ARG A 58 5.63 -10.26 -0.48
C ARG A 58 4.28 -10.90 -0.18
N ILE A 59 3.68 -10.54 0.96
CA ILE A 59 2.30 -10.87 1.30
C ILE A 59 1.40 -10.32 0.18
N PHE A 60 1.53 -9.04 -0.17
CA PHE A 60 0.73 -8.39 -1.22
C PHE A 60 0.87 -9.08 -2.59
N ARG A 61 2.10 -9.49 -2.96
CA ARG A 61 2.35 -10.27 -4.20
C ARG A 61 1.65 -11.63 -4.17
N ALA A 62 1.54 -12.29 -3.02
CA ALA A 62 0.83 -13.56 -2.91
C ALA A 62 -0.71 -13.41 -3.08
N CYS A 63 -1.24 -12.21 -2.77
CA CYS A 63 -2.65 -11.84 -2.95
C CYS A 63 -3.03 -11.56 -4.41
N VAL A 64 -2.06 -11.16 -5.25
CA VAL A 64 -2.26 -10.73 -6.64
C VAL A 64 -3.16 -11.70 -7.45
N PRO A 65 -2.93 -13.02 -7.43
CA PRO A 65 -3.72 -13.96 -8.23
C PRO A 65 -5.14 -14.19 -7.68
N LEU A 66 -5.41 -13.81 -6.42
CA LEU A 66 -6.68 -14.10 -5.75
C LEU A 66 -7.73 -13.04 -6.04
N LYS A 67 -7.31 -11.78 -6.17
CA LYS A 67 -8.24 -10.65 -6.37
C LYS A 67 -7.59 -9.54 -7.19
N PRO A 68 -7.55 -9.67 -8.53
CA PRO A 68 -6.89 -8.72 -9.42
C PRO A 68 -7.44 -7.29 -9.31
N SER A 69 -8.73 -7.15 -9.02
CA SER A 69 -9.39 -5.84 -8.84
C SER A 69 -8.86 -5.04 -7.64
N LEU A 70 -8.32 -5.72 -6.61
CA LEU A 70 -7.69 -5.09 -5.46
C LEU A 70 -6.33 -4.47 -5.80
N LEU A 71 -5.70 -4.98 -6.87
CA LEU A 71 -4.39 -4.55 -7.33
C LEU A 71 -4.44 -3.32 -8.20
N ILE A 72 -5.55 -2.97 -8.85
CA ILE A 72 -5.55 -1.78 -9.71
C ILE A 72 -5.29 -0.53 -8.86
N ASP A 73 -5.89 -0.47 -7.67
CA ASP A 73 -5.70 0.64 -6.72
C ASP A 73 -4.35 0.55 -5.99
N ALA A 74 -3.90 -0.67 -5.66
CA ALA A 74 -2.68 -0.88 -4.89
C ALA A 74 -1.40 -0.99 -5.74
N ALA A 75 -1.45 -1.49 -6.97
CA ALA A 75 -0.31 -1.53 -7.88
C ALA A 75 0.13 -0.12 -8.26
N LYS A 76 -0.81 0.84 -8.42
CA LYS A 76 -0.47 2.27 -8.56
C LYS A 76 0.45 2.77 -7.43
N VAL A 77 0.26 2.24 -6.22
CA VAL A 77 1.06 2.54 -5.02
C VAL A 77 2.50 2.00 -5.11
N PHE A 78 2.69 0.85 -5.74
CA PHE A 78 4.00 0.19 -5.85
C PHE A 78 4.75 0.50 -7.14
N VAL A 79 4.04 0.94 -8.20
CA VAL A 79 4.61 1.33 -9.50
C VAL A 79 4.98 2.82 -9.54
N GLY A 80 4.50 3.63 -8.58
CA GLY A 80 4.94 5.03 -8.41
C GLY A 80 4.18 6.05 -9.24
N TYR A 81 2.96 5.73 -9.70
CA TYR A 81 2.02 6.66 -10.36
C TYR A 81 1.07 7.36 -9.37
#